data_AF-A0A3D0NJZ5-F1
#
_entry.id   AF-A0A3D0NJZ5-F1
#
_cell.length_a   1.000
_cell.length_b   1.000
_cell.length_c   1.000
_cell.angle_alpha   90.00
_cell.angle_beta   90.00
_cell.angle_gamma   90.00
#
_symmetry.space_group_name_H-M   'P 1'
#
loop_
_entity.id
_entity.type
_entity.pdbx_description
1 polymer ?
#
loop_
_entity_poly.entity_id
_entity_poly.type
_entity_poly.pdbx_seq_one_letter_code
_entity_poly.pdbx_strand_id
1 'polypeptide(L)'
;MGALVALGFAILISLLPAWVVLDTRWRVVVYVVVALAAPPTVWFLQWVARMRRLDQRLVFIWGAAGAMTFDGLAIGFLPGLYGQTGQALAWVASALIFAFASLIVAGQLMLGNVVPAPQR
;
A
#
# COMPACT_ATOMS: atom_id res chain seq x y z
N MET A 1 3.47 1.70 -11.66
CA MET A 1 3.97 2.31 -10.41
C MET A 1 3.36 1.66 -9.19
N GLY A 2 2.03 1.64 -9.03
CA GLY A 2 1.35 0.97 -7.91
C GLY A 2 1.79 -0.48 -7.67
N ALA A 3 1.79 -1.30 -8.72
CA ALA A 3 2.22 -2.70 -8.64
C ALA A 3 3.70 -2.87 -8.22
N LEU A 4 4.59 -1.93 -8.55
CA LEU A 4 6.00 -2.00 -8.11
C LEU A 4 6.15 -1.67 -6.63
N VAL A 5 5.36 -0.71 -6.13
CA VAL A 5 5.30 -0.39 -4.70
C VAL A 5 4.73 -1.59 -3.94
N ALA A 6 3.64 -2.18 -4.42
CA ALA A 6 3.04 -3.37 -3.83
C ALA A 6 3.99 -4.58 -3.82
N LEU A 7 4.73 -4.80 -4.92
CA LEU A 7 5.77 -5.83 -4.97
C LEU A 7 6.88 -5.59 -3.94
N GLY A 8 7.34 -4.34 -3.78
CA GLY A 8 8.32 -3.99 -2.74
C GLY A 8 7.82 -4.28 -1.33
N PHE A 9 6.56 -3.92 -1.03
CA PHE A 9 5.93 -4.27 0.24
C PHE A 9 5.77 -5.78 0.43
N ALA A 10 5.41 -6.51 -0.61
CA ALA A 10 5.27 -7.95 -0.55
C ALA A 10 6.60 -8.66 -0.26
N ILE A 11 7.71 -8.18 -0.83
CA ILE A 11 9.07 -8.65 -0.50
C ILE A 11 9.42 -8.31 0.95
N LEU A 12 9.08 -7.12 1.45
CA LEU A 12 9.29 -6.76 2.85
C LEU A 12 8.49 -7.69 3.80
N ILE A 13 7.25 -8.03 3.43
CA ILE A 13 6.38 -8.93 4.20
C ILE A 13 6.91 -10.37 4.17
N SER A 14 7.52 -10.82 3.07
CA SER A 14 8.09 -12.17 3.00
C SER A 14 9.33 -12.33 3.89
N LEU A 15 10.01 -11.24 4.23
CA LEU A 15 11.13 -11.22 5.19
C LEU A 15 10.66 -11.14 6.65
N LEU A 16 9.39 -10.83 6.90
CA LEU A 16 8.84 -10.74 8.26
C LEU A 16 8.61 -12.15 8.84
N PRO A 17 9.14 -12.45 10.03
CA PRO A 17 8.92 -13.75 10.63
C PRO A 17 7.46 -13.88 11.09
N ALA A 18 6.88 -15.07 10.89
CA ALA A 18 5.44 -15.32 11.06
C ALA A 18 4.88 -14.93 12.44
N TRP A 19 5.69 -15.00 13.50
CA TRP A 19 5.29 -14.63 14.87
C TRP A 19 4.83 -13.17 14.97
N VAL A 20 5.39 -12.26 14.15
CA VAL A 20 5.01 -10.84 14.12
C VAL A 20 3.54 -10.65 13.72
N VAL A 21 3.05 -11.54 12.87
CA VAL A 21 1.67 -11.50 12.36
C VAL A 21 0.76 -12.45 13.15
N LEU A 22 1.30 -13.34 14.00
CA LEU A 22 0.53 -14.29 14.80
C LEU A 22 0.26 -13.80 16.23
N ASP A 23 1.17 -13.01 16.80
CA ASP A 23 1.00 -12.46 18.13
C ASP A 23 0.17 -11.16 18.12
N THR A 24 -0.89 -11.10 18.93
CA THR A 24 -1.80 -9.95 19.01
C THR A 24 -1.08 -8.63 19.27
N ARG A 25 -0.05 -8.63 20.12
CA ARG A 25 0.73 -7.41 20.44
C ARG A 25 1.46 -6.87 19.20
N TRP A 26 2.06 -7.77 18.43
CA TRP A 26 2.83 -7.42 17.24
C TRP A 26 1.93 -7.07 16.05
N ARG A 27 0.76 -7.70 15.93
CA ARG A 27 -0.27 -7.31 14.95
C ARG A 27 -0.64 -5.84 15.06
N VAL A 28 -0.89 -5.34 16.28
CA VAL A 28 -1.22 -3.92 16.51
C VAL A 28 -0.09 -3.01 16.01
N VAL A 29 1.16 -3.38 16.29
CA VAL A 29 2.33 -2.63 15.80
C VAL A 29 2.36 -2.62 14.27
N VAL A 30 2.10 -3.75 13.62
CA VAL A 30 2.02 -3.83 12.15
C VAL A 30 0.96 -2.87 11.60
N TYR A 31 -0.26 -2.86 12.16
CA TYR A 31 -1.31 -1.93 11.73
C TYR A 31 -0.92 -0.46 11.92
N VAL A 32 -0.29 -0.12 13.05
CA VAL A 32 0.16 1.25 13.32
C VAL A 32 1.25 1.66 12.32
N VAL A 33 2.24 0.81 12.08
CA VAL A 33 3.31 1.08 11.09
C VAL A 33 2.73 1.25 9.70
N VAL A 34 1.77 0.41 9.31
CA VAL A 34 1.06 0.51 8.03
C VAL A 34 0.31 1.84 7.90
N ALA A 35 -0.42 2.27 8.93
CA ALA A 35 -1.09 3.56 8.93
C ALA A 35 -0.11 4.72 8.81
N LEU A 36 1.02 4.66 9.50
CA LEU A 36 2.07 5.69 9.45
C LEU A 36 2.84 5.71 8.12
N ALA A 37 2.89 4.58 7.41
CA ALA A 37 3.51 4.48 6.08
C ALA A 37 2.64 5.07 4.97
N ALA A 38 1.33 5.25 5.19
CA ALA A 38 0.40 5.77 4.19
C ALA A 38 0.72 7.23 3.75
N PRO A 39 0.88 8.22 4.65
CA PRO A 39 1.19 9.60 4.24
C PRO A 39 2.51 9.74 3.46
N PRO A 40 3.63 9.12 3.86
CA PRO A 40 4.87 9.11 3.06
C PRO A 40 4.66 8.51 1.66
N THR A 41 3.86 7.44 1.55
CA THR A 41 3.56 6.79 0.26
C THR A 41 2.77 7.72 -0.65
N VAL A 42 1.75 8.41 -0.12
CA VAL A 42 0.98 9.42 -0.87
C VAL A 42 1.88 10.56 -1.33
N TRP A 43 2.73 11.07 -0.44
CA TRP A 43 3.68 12.14 -0.77
C TRP A 43 4.65 11.73 -1.89
N PHE A 44 5.18 10.51 -1.84
CA PHE A 44 6.03 9.96 -2.88
C PHE A 44 5.30 9.88 -4.24
N LEU A 45 4.06 9.38 -4.26
CA LEU A 45 3.26 9.32 -5.49
C LEU A 45 2.99 10.72 -6.08
N GLN A 46 2.67 11.70 -5.24
CA GLN A 46 2.50 13.09 -5.66
C GLN A 46 3.80 13.69 -6.20
N TRP A 47 4.94 13.38 -5.60
CA TRP A 47 6.25 13.82 -6.08
C TRP A 47 6.58 13.24 -7.46
N VAL A 48 6.35 11.93 -7.66
CA VAL A 48 6.51 11.28 -8.97
C VAL A 48 5.59 11.91 -10.01
N ALA A 49 4.33 12.19 -9.66
CA ALA A 49 3.38 12.86 -10.55
C ALA A 49 3.87 14.25 -10.97
N ARG A 50 4.38 15.05 -10.01
CA ARG A 50 4.97 16.38 -10.28
C ARG A 50 6.16 16.30 -11.22
N MET A 51 7.08 15.37 -10.99
CA MET A 51 8.24 15.19 -11.87
C MET A 51 7.85 14.83 -13.31
N ARG A 52 6.77 14.05 -13.47
CA ARG A 52 6.26 13.61 -14.77
C ARG A 52 5.24 14.58 -15.39
N ARG A 53 4.94 15.71 -14.73
CA ARG A 53 3.88 16.68 -15.13
C ARG A 53 2.52 16.00 -15.37
N LEU A 54 2.20 14.98 -14.58
CA LEU A 54 0.94 14.26 -14.65
C LEU A 54 -0.04 14.79 -13.59
N ASP A 55 -1.33 14.55 -13.81
CA ASP A 55 -2.36 14.81 -12.80
C ASP A 55 -2.12 13.91 -11.57
N GLN A 56 -1.91 14.54 -10.42
CA GLN A 56 -1.59 13.87 -9.17
C GLN A 56 -2.74 12.99 -8.68
N ARG A 57 -4.01 13.38 -8.92
CA ARG A 57 -5.17 12.59 -8.53
C ARG A 57 -5.25 11.32 -9.37
N LEU A 58 -5.05 11.44 -10.69
CA LEU A 58 -5.03 10.27 -11.58
C LEU A 58 -3.87 9.33 -11.22
N VAL A 59 -2.66 9.86 -11.03
CA VAL A 59 -1.50 9.02 -10.65
C VAL A 59 -1.74 8.30 -9.32
N PHE A 60 -2.37 8.97 -8.35
CA PHE A 60 -2.74 8.35 -7.08
C PHE A 60 -3.78 7.23 -7.28
N ILE A 61 -4.87 7.49 -8.01
CA ILE A 61 -5.94 6.50 -8.24
C ILE A 61 -5.37 5.28 -8.98
N TRP A 62 -4.61 5.50 -10.06
CA TRP A 62 -3.97 4.42 -10.80
C TRP A 62 -2.90 3.68 -9.98
N GLY A 63 -2.20 4.39 -9.11
CA GLY A 63 -1.24 3.82 -8.17
C GLY A 63 -1.92 2.91 -7.15
N ALA A 64 -2.97 3.40 -6.49
CA ALA A 64 -3.74 2.63 -5.51
C ALA A 64 -4.44 1.42 -6.15
N ALA A 65 -5.10 1.62 -7.30
CA ALA A 65 -5.76 0.55 -8.04
C ALA A 65 -4.76 -0.51 -8.51
N GLY A 66 -3.61 -0.10 -9.06
CA GLY A 66 -2.58 -1.03 -9.50
C GLY A 66 -1.95 -1.83 -8.35
N ALA A 67 -1.80 -1.22 -7.18
CA ALA A 67 -1.34 -1.92 -5.97
C ALA A 67 -2.40 -2.92 -5.47
N MET A 68 -3.68 -2.52 -5.42
CA MET A 68 -4.78 -3.38 -4.96
C MET A 68 -4.98 -4.59 -5.87
N THR A 69 -4.92 -4.39 -7.19
CA THR A 69 -5.01 -5.49 -8.14
C THR A 69 -3.81 -6.43 -8.00
N PHE A 70 -2.60 -5.90 -7.82
CA PHE A 70 -1.42 -6.73 -7.59
C PHE A 70 -1.56 -7.58 -6.32
N ASP A 71 -1.93 -6.97 -5.19
CA ASP A 71 -2.08 -7.67 -3.92
C ASP A 71 -3.20 -8.72 -3.97
N GLY A 72 -4.32 -8.41 -4.63
CA GLY A 72 -5.41 -9.37 -4.85
C GLY A 72 -4.98 -10.57 -5.70
N LEU A 73 -4.21 -10.33 -6.78
CA LEU A 73 -3.65 -11.40 -7.60
C LEU A 73 -2.59 -12.21 -6.85
N ALA A 74 -1.72 -11.55 -6.09
CA ALA A 74 -0.67 -12.19 -5.31
C ALA A 74 -1.27 -13.10 -4.23
N ILE A 75 -2.28 -12.65 -3.48
CA ILE A 75 -2.96 -13.50 -2.50
C ILE A 75 -3.69 -14.66 -3.17
N GLY A 76 -4.39 -14.40 -4.29
CA GLY A 76 -5.23 -15.41 -4.95
C GLY A 76 -4.46 -16.49 -5.71
N PHE A 77 -3.36 -16.13 -6.38
CA PHE A 77 -2.64 -17.04 -7.29
C PHE A 77 -1.25 -17.44 -6.79
N LEU A 78 -0.58 -16.58 -6.02
CA LEU A 78 0.82 -16.77 -5.58
C LEU A 78 0.99 -16.42 -4.09
N PRO A 79 0.24 -17.04 -3.16
CA PRO A 79 0.28 -16.67 -1.74
C PRO A 79 1.69 -16.82 -1.12
N GLY A 80 2.52 -17.72 -1.67
CA GLY A 80 3.92 -17.88 -1.29
C GLY A 80 4.79 -16.63 -1.52
N LEU A 81 4.32 -15.67 -2.32
CA LEU A 81 5.00 -14.39 -2.56
C LEU A 81 5.09 -13.54 -1.27
N TYR A 82 4.16 -13.73 -0.32
CA TYR A 82 4.21 -13.11 1.00
C TYR A 82 4.96 -13.95 2.04
N GLY A 83 5.46 -15.14 1.69
CA GLY A 83 6.20 -16.01 2.61
C GLY A 83 5.36 -16.58 3.78
N GLN A 84 4.04 -16.37 3.79
CA GLN A 84 3.13 -16.78 4.86
C GLN A 84 2.09 -17.78 4.34
N THR A 85 1.62 -18.65 5.23
CA THR A 85 0.56 -19.63 4.93
C THR A 85 -0.49 -19.66 6.06
N GLY A 86 -1.65 -20.25 5.77
CA GLY A 86 -2.71 -20.45 6.76
C GLY A 86 -3.17 -19.16 7.43
N GLN A 87 -3.24 -19.16 8.76
CA GLN A 87 -3.73 -18.02 9.54
C GLN A 87 -2.84 -16.78 9.42
N ALA A 88 -1.52 -16.94 9.28
CA ALA A 88 -0.60 -15.81 9.10
C ALA A 88 -0.88 -15.06 7.79
N LEU A 89 -1.18 -15.79 6.71
CA LEU A 89 -1.57 -15.20 5.42
C LEU A 89 -2.89 -14.42 5.53
N ALA A 90 -3.86 -14.93 6.28
CA ALA A 90 -5.13 -14.22 6.50
C ALA A 90 -4.92 -12.87 7.22
N TRP A 91 -3.97 -12.81 8.17
CA TRP A 91 -3.60 -11.56 8.84
C TRP A 91 -2.78 -10.61 7.96
N VAL A 92 -1.93 -11.14 7.06
CA VAL A 92 -1.29 -10.33 6.03
C VAL A 92 -2.35 -9.71 5.11
N ALA A 93 -3.33 -10.49 4.66
CA ALA A 93 -4.41 -9.99 3.82
C ALA A 93 -5.22 -8.88 4.52
N SER A 94 -5.54 -9.03 5.81
CA SER A 94 -6.24 -7.99 6.56
C SER A 94 -5.37 -6.75 6.80
N ALA A 95 -4.05 -6.90 7.00
CA ALA A 95 -3.11 -5.78 7.07
C ALA A 95 -3.03 -5.02 5.74
N LEU A 96 -3.05 -5.71 4.60
CA LEU A 96 -3.09 -5.08 3.27
C LEU A 96 -4.39 -4.31 3.05
N ILE A 97 -5.55 -4.88 3.42
CA ILE A 97 -6.84 -4.16 3.34
C ILE A 97 -6.79 -2.88 4.18
N PHE A 98 -6.24 -2.96 5.40
CA PHE A 98 -6.08 -1.80 6.26
C PHE A 98 -5.07 -0.78 5.69
N ALA A 99 -4.01 -1.26 5.03
CA ALA A 99 -3.05 -0.41 4.31
C ALA A 99 -3.76 0.39 3.21
N PHE A 100 -4.61 -0.26 2.42
CA PHE A 100 -5.40 0.41 1.38
C PHE A 100 -6.35 1.45 1.97
N ALA A 101 -7.08 1.10 3.04
CA ALA A 101 -7.96 2.05 3.71
C ALA A 101 -7.20 3.28 4.21
N SER A 102 -6.06 3.07 4.89
CA SER A 102 -5.21 4.14 5.41
C SER A 102 -4.64 5.02 4.29
N LEU A 103 -4.24 4.40 3.18
CA LEU A 103 -3.72 5.08 1.99
C LEU A 103 -4.79 5.91 1.29
N ILE A 104 -6.02 5.43 1.20
CA ILE A 104 -7.16 6.18 0.65
C ILE A 104 -7.46 7.39 1.55
N VAL A 105 -7.55 7.19 2.87
CA VAL A 105 -7.80 8.29 3.82
C VAL A 105 -6.69 9.34 3.73
N ALA A 106 -5.42 8.94 3.79
CA ALA A 106 -4.29 9.85 3.62
C ALA A 106 -4.33 10.55 2.26
N GLY A 107 -4.67 9.83 1.20
CA GLY A 107 -4.87 10.36 -0.15
C GLY A 107 -5.93 11.45 -0.19
N GLN A 108 -7.11 11.22 0.39
CA GLN A 108 -8.19 12.22 0.43
C GLN A 108 -7.79 13.48 1.21
N LEU A 109 -7.12 13.31 2.35
CA LEU A 109 -6.65 14.43 3.18
C LEU A 109 -5.55 15.25 2.49
N MET A 110 -4.63 14.60 1.78
CA MET A 110 -3.47 15.26 1.18
C MET A 110 -3.74 15.78 -0.23
N LEU A 111 -4.59 15.11 -1.04
CA LEU A 111 -4.96 15.54 -2.40
C LEU A 111 -6.01 16.65 -2.42
N GLY A 112 -6.68 16.91 -1.29
CA GLY A 112 -7.54 18.09 -1.12
C GLY A 112 -6.81 19.42 -1.24
N ASN A 113 -5.49 19.43 -1.01
CA ASN A 113 -4.66 20.64 -0.98
C ASN A 113 -3.79 20.85 -2.24
N VAL A 114 -3.98 20.06 -3.29
CA VAL A 114 -3.08 20.06 -4.45
C VAL A 114 -3.68 20.77 -5.66
N VAL A 115 -2.96 21.79 -6.13
CA VAL A 115 -3.23 22.58 -7.35
C VAL A 115 -3.27 21.67 -8.60
N PRO A 116 -4.33 21.73 -9.42
CA PRO A 116 -4.39 21.02 -10.71
C PRO A 116 -3.23 21.45 -11.63
N ALA A 117 -2.73 20.51 -12.44
CA ALA A 117 -1.75 20.85 -13.47
C ALA A 117 -2.34 21.91 -14.43
N PRO A 118 -1.56 22.93 -14.88
CA PRO A 118 -2.05 23.91 -15.84
C PRO A 118 -2.50 23.19 -17.12
N GLN A 119 -3.77 23.32 -17.47
CA GLN A 119 -4.27 22.86 -18.77
C GLN A 119 -3.53 23.66 -19.85
N ARG A 120 -2.78 22.96 -20.70
CA ARG A 120 -2.23 23.52 -21.95
C ARG A 120 -3.10 23.07 -23.11
#